data_AF-A0A920IYX4-F1
#
_entry.id   AF-A0A920IYX4-F1
#
_cell.length_a   1.000
_cell.length_b   1.000
_cell.length_c   1.000
_cell.angle_alpha   90.00
_cell.angle_beta   90.00
_cell.angle_gamma   90.00
#
_symmetry.space_group_name_H-M   'P 1'
#
loop_
_entity.id
_entity.type
_entity.pdbx_description
1 polymer ?
#
loop_
_entity_poly.entity_id
_entity_poly.type
_entity_poly.pdbx_seq_one_letter_code
_entity_poly.pdbx_strand_id
1 'polypeptide(L)' 'MLVIAQIESVPGWDNLEEILSVEGLSGITGGPKILRSMGIPGEPDNPKRKELTSNIESMARSKKK' A
#
# COMPACT_ATOMS: atom_id res chain seq x y z
N MET A 1 16.94 -2.50 -13.38
CA MET A 1 15.63 -1.90 -13.74
C MET A 1 14.87 -1.69 -12.45
N LEU A 2 14.26 -0.51 -12.24
CA LEU A 2 13.45 -0.23 -11.05
C LEU A 2 11.97 -0.37 -11.43
N VAL A 3 11.23 -1.18 -10.67
CA VAL A 3 9.78 -1.36 -10.82
C VAL A 3 9.15 -1.09 -9.46
N ILE A 4 8.28 -0.08 -9.40
CA ILE A 4 7.64 0.35 -8.14
C ILE A 4 6.13 0.30 -8.33
N ALA A 5 5.42 -0.42 -7.45
CA ALA A 5 3.97 -0.51 -7.47
C ALA A 5 3.33 0.53 -6.53
N GLN A 6 2.25 1.17 -6.98
CA GLN A 6 1.42 2.04 -6.13
C GLN A 6 0.29 1.25 -5.50
N ILE A 7 0.26 1.21 -4.16
CA ILE A 7 -0.81 0.60 -3.37
C ILE A 7 -1.77 1.71 -2.93
N GLU A 8 -2.84 1.91 -3.70
CA GLU A 8 -3.83 2.99 -3.48
C GLU A 8 -5.29 2.50 -3.50
N SER A 9 -5.52 1.20 -3.33
CA SER A 9 -6.87 0.61 -3.26
C SER A 9 -6.95 -0.49 -2.21
N VAL A 10 -8.17 -0.74 -1.70
CA VAL A 10 -8.45 -1.84 -0.77
C VAL A 10 -8.06 -3.19 -1.38
N PRO A 11 -8.40 -3.51 -2.65
CA PRO A 11 -7.90 -4.73 -3.28
C PRO A 11 -6.37 -4.82 -3.36
N GLY A 12 -5.66 -3.70 -3.56
CA GLY A 12 -4.20 -3.69 -3.54
C GLY A 12 -3.62 -4.03 -2.17
N TRP A 13 -4.32 -3.67 -1.09
CA TRP A 13 -3.97 -4.08 0.26
C TRP A 13 -4.29 -5.56 0.50
N ASP A 14 -5.50 -6.00 0.17
CA ASP A 14 -5.94 -7.39 0.41
C ASP A 14 -5.01 -8.41 -0.27
N ASN A 15 -4.36 -8.03 -1.37
CA ASN A 15 -3.43 -8.86 -2.13
C ASN A 15 -1.94 -8.46 -1.95
N LEU A 16 -1.62 -7.67 -0.92
CA LEU A 16 -0.30 -7.07 -0.79
C LEU A 16 0.82 -8.12 -0.70
N GLU A 17 0.60 -9.24 -0.02
CA GLU A 17 1.63 -10.29 0.06
C GLU A 17 1.94 -10.91 -1.30
N GLU A 18 0.91 -11.18 -2.11
CA GLU A 18 1.08 -11.70 -3.47
C GLU A 18 1.80 -10.67 -4.35
N ILE A 19 1.43 -9.39 -4.28
CA ILE A 19 2.10 -8.31 -5.01
C ILE A 19 3.59 -8.22 -4.63
N LEU A 20 3.90 -8.26 -3.33
CA LEU A 20 5.28 -8.20 -2.85
C LEU A 20 6.13 -9.41 -3.27
N SER A 21 5.49 -10.54 -3.60
CA SER A 21 6.15 -11.75 -4.07
C SER A 21 6.58 -11.72 -5.54
N VAL A 22 6.07 -10.76 -6.33
CA VAL A 22 6.35 -10.66 -7.77
C VAL A 22 7.84 -10.47 -8.03
N GLU A 23 8.41 -11.35 -8.86
CA GLU A 23 9.79 -11.25 -9.32
C GLU A 23 10.00 -9.96 -10.12
N GLY A 24 11.09 -9.25 -9.85
CA GLY A 24 11.41 -7.98 -10.50
C GLY A 24 10.76 -6.73 -9.87
N LEU A 25 9.79 -6.88 -8.95
CA LEU A 25 9.29 -5.75 -8.17
C LEU A 25 10.42 -5.22 -7.26
N SER A 26 10.75 -3.94 -7.40
CA SER A 26 11.80 -3.28 -6.62
C SER A 26 11.28 -2.68 -5.33
N GLY A 27 10.02 -2.25 -5.31
CA GLY A 27 9.38 -1.78 -4.09
C GLY A 27 7.96 -1.26 -4.29
N ILE A 28 7.44 -0.60 -3.25
CA ILE A 28 6.09 -0.02 -3.27
C ILE A 28 6.05 1.44 -2.83
N THR A 29 4.99 2.14 -3.22
CA THR A 29 4.61 3.46 -2.71
C THR A 29 3.10 3.54 -2.52
N GLY A 30 2.60 4.54 -1.80
CA GLY A 30 1.19 4.68 -1.50
C GLY A 30 0.84 6.10 -1.05
N GLY A 31 -0.38 6.51 -1.33
CA GLY A 31 -0.87 7.86 -1.09
C GLY A 31 -2.27 7.90 -0.47
N PRO A 32 -2.79 9.11 -0.18
CA PRO A 32 -4.11 9.28 0.45
C PRO A 32 -5.27 8.82 -0.45
N LYS A 33 -5.04 8.50 -1.73
CA LYS A 33 -6.08 7.98 -2.64
C LYS A 33 -6.70 6.66 -2.17
N ILE A 34 -6.01 5.90 -1.32
CA ILE A 34 -6.56 4.72 -0.62
C ILE A 34 -7.89 5.01 0.09
N LEU A 35 -8.08 6.25 0.59
CA LEU A 35 -9.30 6.72 1.23
C LEU A 35 -10.54 6.62 0.32
N ARG A 36 -10.38 6.88 -0.98
CA ARG A 36 -11.46 6.77 -1.94
C ARG A 36 -11.94 5.34 -2.07
N SER A 37 -11.01 4.38 -2.07
CA SER A 37 -11.34 2.95 -2.09
C SER A 37 -11.99 2.47 -0.80
N MET A 38 -11.78 3.18 0.32
CA MET A 38 -12.41 2.91 1.62
C MET A 38 -13.76 3.63 1.79
N GLY A 39 -14.22 4.42 0.81
CA GLY A 39 -15.47 5.16 0.89
C GLY A 39 -15.42 6.43 1.77
N ILE A 40 -14.22 6.88 2.16
CA ILE A 40 -14.00 8.05 3.03
C ILE A 40 -13.07 9.10 2.38
N PRO A 41 -13.35 9.55 1.14
CA PRO A 41 -12.47 10.50 0.45
C PRO A 41 -12.36 11.84 1.20
N GLY A 42 -11.18 12.46 1.14
CA GLY A 42 -10.97 13.81 1.71
C GLY A 42 -10.53 13.83 3.19
N GLU A 43 -10.30 12.67 3.81
CA GLU A 43 -9.85 12.57 5.21
C GLU A 43 -8.39 12.07 5.34
N PRO A 44 -7.37 12.86 4.95
CA PRO A 44 -5.97 12.42 4.99
C PRO A 44 -5.48 12.04 6.40
N ASP A 45 -6.07 12.63 7.43
CA ASP A 45 -5.72 12.38 8.82
C ASP A 45 -6.48 11.24 9.49
N ASN A 46 -7.37 10.56 8.76
CA ASN A 46 -8.17 9.47 9.29
C ASN A 46 -7.27 8.38 9.94
N PRO A 47 -7.50 8.00 11.20
CA PRO A 47 -6.68 7.02 11.90
C PRO A 47 -6.57 5.68 11.16
N LYS A 48 -7.67 5.22 10.53
CA LYS A 48 -7.67 3.96 9.75
C LYS A 48 -6.70 4.03 8.57
N ARG A 49 -6.62 5.18 7.89
CA ARG A 49 -5.66 5.39 6.79
C ARG A 49 -4.22 5.33 7.29
N LYS A 50 -3.94 5.98 8.43
CA LYS A 50 -2.61 5.98 9.05
C LYS A 50 -2.18 4.58 9.44
N GLU A 51 -3.07 3.83 10.09
CA GLU A 51 -2.86 2.43 10.47
C GLU A 51 -2.61 1.54 9.25
N LEU A 52 -3.47 1.62 8.21
CA LEU A 52 -3.26 0.90 6.95
C LEU A 52 -1.86 1.15 6.38
N THR A 53 -1.50 2.43 6.26
CA THR A 53 -0.24 2.82 5.60
C THR A 53 0.95 2.30 6.40
N SER A 54 0.88 2.34 7.73
CA SER A 54 1.91 1.80 8.61
C SER A 54 2.04 0.28 8.52
N ASN A 55 0.92 -0.44 8.41
CA ASN A 55 0.92 -1.90 8.22
C ASN A 55 1.53 -2.29 6.87
N ILE A 56 1.16 -1.58 5.80
CA ILE A 56 1.70 -1.76 4.45
C ILE A 56 3.22 -1.55 4.45
N GLU A 57 3.67 -0.44 5.04
CA GLU A 57 5.10 -0.13 5.15
C GLU A 57 5.86 -1.22 5.91
N SER A 58 5.34 -1.64 7.06
CA SER A 58 5.97 -2.68 7.88
C SER A 58 6.11 -4.00 7.13
N MET A 59 5.07 -4.40 6.39
CA MET A 59 5.10 -5.63 5.61
C MET A 59 6.08 -5.54 4.43
N ALA A 60 6.09 -4.44 3.67
CA ALA A 60 7.05 -4.23 2.58
C ALA A 60 8.51 -4.29 3.07
N ARG A 61 8.80 -3.61 4.20
CA ARG A 61 10.13 -3.65 4.84
C ARG A 61 10.54 -5.07 5.23
N SER A 62 9.62 -5.86 5.79
CA SER A 62 9.91 -7.26 6.17
C SER A 62 10.27 -8.15 4.97
N LYS A 63 9.76 -7.81 3.78
CA LYS A 63 10.03 -8.50 2.50
C LYS A 63 11.19 -7.87 1.72
N LYS A 64 11.84 -6.83 2.26
CA LYS A 64 12.91 -6.05 1.61
C LYS A 64 12.47 -5.42 0.28
N LYS A 65 11.23 -4.93 0.25
CA LYS A 65 10.62 -4.18 -0.85
C LYS A 65 10.30 -2.76 -0.39
#